data_AF-A0A2E9ZM89-F1
#
_entry.id   AF-A0A2E9ZM89-F1
#
_cell.length_a   1.000
_cell.length_b   1.000
_cell.length_c   1.000
_cell.angle_alpha   90.00
_cell.angle_beta   90.00
_cell.angle_gamma   90.00
#
_symmetry.space_group_name_H-M   'P 1'
#
loop_
_entity.id
_entity.type
_entity.pdbx_description
1 polymer ?
#
loop_
_entity_poly.entity_id
_entity_poly.type
_entity_poly.pdbx_seq_one_letter_code
_entity_poly.pdbx_strand_id
1 'polypeptide(L)'
;MKLLANELSMGMKFLLLGLLFLVTTPMLQAETFMQSRPVWPAFEGWHPNPDGTFNLMFGYMNENWEQQPFVEIGDNNFFSPGEPDQGQPTNFFPRRNRFTFEVSVPADWGDRELVWTLNVNGVETKAYGTLKPDYLVDNMVIASETGSLGIGVSSPESRANIPPVLTIQGDEVRTAKVGGAITLVVQLEDDGLPRTRISSTRSESDLLRGMFRAPQKPTVNKINALYMSWNVYRGEGGVTFDPPQTKVWEDTRVSANSPWGSLWLPPEIPDDGMVEVTATFNELGTYVLWVRADDGGLYDDGYITVNVSE
;
A
#
# COMPACT_ATOMS: atom_id res chain seq x y z
N MET A 1 -32.56 -65.95 -17.41
CA MET A 1 -32.45 -64.89 -18.44
C MET A 1 -33.14 -63.56 -18.08
N LYS A 2 -34.24 -63.52 -17.31
CA LYS A 2 -34.88 -62.24 -16.93
C LYS A 2 -34.17 -61.40 -15.84
N LEU A 3 -33.31 -62.00 -15.02
CA LEU A 3 -32.58 -61.28 -13.95
C LEU A 3 -31.36 -60.50 -14.46
N LEU A 4 -30.69 -60.98 -15.53
CA LEU A 4 -29.51 -60.33 -16.10
C LEU A 4 -29.82 -59.06 -16.92
N ALA A 5 -31.04 -58.92 -17.44
CA ALA A 5 -31.45 -57.76 -18.23
C ALA A 5 -31.79 -56.52 -17.36
N ASN A 6 -32.20 -56.72 -16.11
CA ASN A 6 -32.52 -55.61 -15.19
C ASN A 6 -31.26 -54.98 -14.56
N GLU A 7 -30.22 -55.77 -14.33
CA GLU A 7 -28.93 -55.32 -13.79
C GLU A 7 -28.20 -54.38 -14.77
N LEU A 8 -28.21 -54.71 -16.07
CA LEU A 8 -27.61 -53.85 -17.11
C LEU A 8 -28.37 -52.52 -17.32
N SER A 9 -29.69 -52.51 -17.15
CA SER A 9 -30.54 -51.32 -17.27
C SER A 9 -30.31 -50.31 -16.14
N MET A 10 -30.00 -50.82 -14.93
CA MET A 10 -29.70 -49.99 -13.77
C MET A 10 -28.29 -49.38 -13.88
N GLY A 11 -27.28 -50.19 -14.23
CA GLY A 11 -25.90 -49.74 -14.35
C GLY A 11 -25.68 -48.65 -15.40
N MET A 12 -26.38 -48.73 -16.53
CA MET A 12 -26.27 -47.73 -17.61
C MET A 12 -26.94 -46.39 -17.24
N LYS A 13 -28.00 -46.40 -16.41
CA LYS A 13 -28.62 -45.17 -15.88
C LYS A 13 -27.76 -44.49 -14.81
N PHE A 14 -27.06 -45.27 -13.98
CA PHE A 14 -26.09 -44.73 -13.02
C PHE A 14 -24.82 -44.19 -13.71
N LEU A 15 -24.38 -44.79 -14.81
CA LEU A 15 -23.24 -44.29 -15.59
C LEU A 15 -23.55 -42.94 -16.28
N LEU A 16 -24.78 -42.78 -16.80
CA LEU A 16 -25.25 -41.53 -17.41
C LEU A 16 -25.51 -40.43 -16.38
N LEU A 17 -25.95 -40.77 -15.16
CA LEU A 17 -26.09 -39.81 -14.06
C LEU A 17 -24.73 -39.38 -13.49
N GLY A 18 -23.74 -40.29 -13.46
CA GLY A 18 -22.36 -39.99 -13.08
C GLY A 18 -21.62 -39.11 -14.10
N LEU A 19 -21.87 -39.28 -15.41
CA LEU A 19 -21.31 -38.41 -16.44
C LEU A 19 -21.91 -37.00 -16.43
N LEU A 20 -23.18 -36.82 -16.02
CA LEU A 20 -23.81 -35.50 -15.95
C LEU A 20 -23.26 -34.63 -14.80
N PHE A 21 -22.72 -35.25 -13.75
CA PHE A 21 -22.08 -34.55 -12.62
C PHE A 21 -20.62 -34.15 -12.86
N LEU A 22 -20.00 -34.62 -13.96
CA LEU A 22 -18.61 -34.29 -14.31
C LEU A 22 -18.46 -32.98 -15.10
N VAL A 23 -19.55 -32.33 -15.52
CA VAL A 23 -19.49 -31.21 -16.48
C VAL A 23 -19.78 -29.83 -15.87
N THR A 24 -20.20 -29.75 -14.61
CA THR A 24 -20.43 -28.45 -13.95
C THR A 24 -20.00 -28.47 -12.48
N THR A 25 -18.71 -28.65 -12.22
CA THR A 25 -18.17 -27.96 -11.05
C THR A 25 -17.97 -26.53 -11.50
N PRO A 26 -18.73 -25.52 -11.00
CA PRO A 26 -18.29 -24.16 -11.17
C PRO A 26 -16.93 -24.11 -10.49
N MET A 27 -15.87 -23.97 -11.29
CA MET A 27 -14.59 -23.57 -10.77
C MET A 27 -14.88 -22.23 -10.09
N LEU A 28 -14.96 -22.23 -8.77
CA LEU A 28 -14.91 -21.00 -7.99
C LEU A 28 -13.50 -20.45 -8.22
N GLN A 29 -13.31 -19.78 -9.35
CA GLN A 29 -12.17 -18.91 -9.53
C GLN A 29 -12.41 -17.77 -8.56
N ALA A 30 -11.59 -17.69 -7.51
CA ALA A 30 -11.39 -16.42 -6.85
C ALA A 30 -10.95 -15.44 -7.95
N GLU A 31 -11.78 -14.45 -8.26
CA GLU A 31 -11.45 -13.45 -9.27
C GLU A 31 -10.22 -12.68 -8.78
N THR A 32 -9.07 -12.99 -9.39
CA THR A 32 -7.84 -12.23 -9.17
C THR A 32 -7.80 -11.19 -10.26
N PHE A 33 -8.14 -9.96 -9.92
CA PHE A 33 -8.13 -8.88 -10.89
C PHE A 33 -6.70 -8.37 -11.12
N MET A 34 -6.13 -8.68 -12.27
CA MET A 34 -4.77 -8.23 -12.56
C MET A 34 -4.74 -6.76 -13.02
N GLN A 35 -5.74 -6.35 -13.82
CA GLN A 35 -5.82 -5.06 -14.51
C GLN A 35 -7.28 -4.65 -14.77
N SER A 36 -7.47 -3.41 -15.23
CA SER A 36 -8.74 -2.83 -15.72
C SER A 36 -9.86 -2.73 -14.69
N ARG A 37 -9.52 -2.65 -13.40
CA ARG A 37 -10.46 -2.37 -12.31
C ARG A 37 -10.41 -0.92 -11.87
N PRO A 38 -11.49 -0.39 -11.27
CA PRO A 38 -11.47 0.93 -10.65
C PRO A 38 -10.45 1.00 -9.50
N VAL A 39 -10.10 2.23 -9.15
CA VAL A 39 -9.44 2.56 -7.89
C VAL A 39 -10.47 3.27 -7.02
N TRP A 40 -10.59 2.84 -5.77
CA TRP A 40 -11.55 3.39 -4.82
C TRP A 40 -10.82 4.33 -3.84
N PRO A 41 -11.00 5.65 -3.93
CA PRO A 41 -10.47 6.56 -2.91
C PRO A 41 -11.16 6.27 -1.58
N ALA A 42 -10.44 6.48 -0.49
CA ALA A 42 -10.90 6.24 0.87
C ALA A 42 -10.56 7.44 1.75
N PHE A 43 -11.53 7.85 2.55
CA PHE A 43 -11.27 8.74 3.68
C PHE A 43 -10.90 7.86 4.87
N GLU A 44 -9.69 8.06 5.40
CA GLU A 44 -9.14 7.21 6.47
C GLU A 44 -9.44 7.78 7.86
N GLY A 45 -9.78 9.07 7.92
CA GLY A 45 -10.14 9.79 9.14
C GLY A 45 -9.42 11.11 9.26
N TRP A 46 -9.39 11.68 10.46
CA TRP A 46 -8.79 12.99 10.69
C TRP A 46 -8.09 13.07 12.05
N HIS A 47 -7.18 14.03 12.18
CA HIS A 47 -6.55 14.36 13.45
C HIS A 47 -6.36 15.87 13.63
N PRO A 48 -6.37 16.39 14.87
CA PRO A 48 -6.18 17.81 15.15
C PRO A 48 -4.70 18.19 15.20
N ASN A 49 -4.37 19.37 14.69
CA ASN A 49 -3.04 19.97 14.80
C ASN A 49 -2.94 20.89 16.04
N PRO A 50 -1.73 21.12 16.59
CA PRO A 50 -1.54 22.00 17.76
C PRO A 50 -1.98 23.46 17.56
N ASP A 51 -2.01 23.93 16.31
CA ASP A 51 -2.44 25.29 15.94
C ASP A 51 -3.97 25.44 15.80
N GLY A 52 -4.71 24.35 16.03
CA GLY A 52 -6.17 24.29 15.94
C GLY A 52 -6.70 23.95 14.55
N THR A 53 -5.86 23.80 13.54
CA THR A 53 -6.25 23.23 12.23
C THR A 53 -6.43 21.71 12.34
N PHE A 54 -6.89 21.07 11.27
CA PHE A 54 -7.07 19.63 11.22
C PHE A 54 -6.46 19.06 9.95
N ASN A 55 -5.99 17.82 10.00
CA ASN A 55 -5.56 17.09 8.83
C ASN A 55 -6.57 15.98 8.52
N LEU A 56 -7.08 15.99 7.29
CA LEU A 56 -7.93 14.93 6.73
C LEU A 56 -7.04 13.92 6.02
N MET A 57 -7.06 12.67 6.45
CA MET A 57 -6.24 11.59 5.91
C MET A 57 -6.97 10.85 4.79
N PHE A 58 -6.29 10.61 3.68
CA PHE A 58 -6.82 9.88 2.53
C PHE A 58 -5.91 8.72 2.14
N GLY A 59 -6.53 7.67 1.62
CA GLY A 59 -5.86 6.53 1.00
C GLY A 59 -6.73 5.99 -0.11
N TYR A 60 -6.44 4.79 -0.60
CA TYR A 60 -7.26 4.17 -1.64
C TYR A 60 -7.12 2.65 -1.66
N MET A 61 -8.03 2.01 -2.37
CA MET A 61 -7.95 0.60 -2.75
C MET A 61 -7.86 0.51 -4.28
N ASN A 62 -6.70 0.09 -4.78
CA ASN A 62 -6.55 -0.33 -6.16
C ASN A 62 -6.87 -1.85 -6.23
N GLU A 63 -7.99 -2.22 -6.85
CA GLU A 63 -8.38 -3.64 -6.94
C GLU A 63 -7.40 -4.49 -7.75
N ASN A 64 -6.59 -3.86 -8.61
CA ASN A 64 -5.63 -4.51 -9.49
C ASN A 64 -4.43 -5.04 -8.71
N TRP A 65 -3.89 -6.20 -9.11
CA TRP A 65 -2.68 -6.80 -8.55
C TRP A 65 -1.39 -6.42 -9.29
N GLU A 66 -1.51 -5.92 -10.52
CA GLU A 66 -0.40 -5.50 -11.38
C GLU A 66 -0.53 -4.06 -11.86
N GLN A 67 -1.70 -3.66 -12.37
CA GLN A 67 -1.87 -2.33 -12.95
C GLN A 67 -1.66 -1.22 -11.90
N GLN A 68 -0.85 -0.22 -12.28
CA GLN A 68 -0.66 1.02 -11.54
C GLN A 68 -1.18 2.17 -12.42
N PRO A 69 -2.47 2.53 -12.31
CA PRO A 69 -3.02 3.61 -13.12
C PRO A 69 -2.29 4.94 -12.87
N PHE A 70 -2.04 5.68 -13.94
CA PHE A 70 -1.65 7.08 -13.90
C PHE A 70 -2.88 7.95 -14.20
N VAL A 71 -3.20 8.89 -13.32
CA VAL A 71 -4.29 9.86 -13.50
C VAL A 71 -3.83 11.24 -13.04
N GLU A 72 -3.63 12.13 -14.01
CA GLU A 72 -3.27 13.53 -13.77
C GLU A 72 -4.31 14.25 -12.93
N ILE A 73 -3.86 15.27 -12.19
CA ILE A 73 -4.75 16.20 -11.51
C ILE A 73 -5.61 16.92 -12.54
N GLY A 74 -6.93 16.90 -12.35
CA GLY A 74 -7.88 17.46 -13.31
C GLY A 74 -9.23 16.74 -13.23
N ASP A 75 -9.97 16.71 -14.34
CA ASP A 75 -11.36 16.23 -14.38
C ASP A 75 -11.57 14.80 -13.87
N ASN A 76 -10.52 13.97 -13.87
CA ASN A 76 -10.55 12.59 -13.41
C ASN A 76 -9.89 12.36 -12.05
N ASN A 77 -9.24 13.36 -11.45
CA ASN A 77 -8.57 13.25 -10.15
C ASN A 77 -8.50 14.65 -9.49
N PHE A 78 -9.51 14.97 -8.68
CA PHE A 78 -9.65 16.32 -8.11
C PHE A 78 -10.35 16.32 -6.77
N PHE A 79 -10.13 17.40 -6.03
CA PHE A 79 -10.88 17.74 -4.82
C PHE A 79 -11.93 18.81 -5.06
N SER A 80 -12.98 18.79 -4.24
CA SER A 80 -13.96 19.86 -4.13
C SER A 80 -14.60 19.89 -2.74
N PRO A 81 -15.04 21.06 -2.23
CA PRO A 81 -14.90 22.39 -2.80
C PRO A 81 -13.46 22.94 -2.64
N GLY A 82 -13.13 24.01 -3.39
CA GLY A 82 -11.83 24.68 -3.31
C GLY A 82 -10.90 24.30 -4.46
N GLU A 83 -9.59 24.38 -4.23
CA GLU A 83 -8.58 24.04 -5.22
C GLU A 83 -8.62 22.54 -5.56
N PRO A 84 -8.70 22.17 -6.86
CA PRO A 84 -8.71 20.76 -7.28
C PRO A 84 -7.48 19.97 -6.87
N ASP A 85 -6.32 20.62 -6.80
CA ASP A 85 -5.07 20.03 -6.31
C ASP A 85 -4.92 20.30 -4.81
N GLN A 86 -5.00 19.24 -4.00
CA GLN A 86 -4.73 19.26 -2.56
C GLN A 86 -3.56 18.34 -2.19
N GLY A 87 -2.72 17.97 -3.17
CA GLY A 87 -1.59 17.08 -2.92
C GLY A 87 -1.85 15.59 -3.13
N GLN A 88 -3.00 15.17 -3.71
CA GLN A 88 -3.29 13.76 -4.03
C GLN A 88 -2.30 13.10 -5.01
N PRO A 89 -2.10 11.77 -4.99
CA PRO A 89 -1.19 11.10 -5.92
C PRO A 89 -1.71 11.13 -7.36
N THR A 90 -0.81 10.98 -8.34
CA THR A 90 -1.20 10.66 -9.73
C THR A 90 -0.87 9.23 -10.11
N ASN A 91 -0.03 8.53 -9.34
CA ASN A 91 0.29 7.11 -9.53
C ASN A 91 -0.36 6.26 -8.45
N PHE A 92 -1.18 5.29 -8.86
CA PHE A 92 -1.98 4.48 -7.95
C PHE A 92 -1.43 3.05 -7.84
N PHE A 93 -0.58 2.79 -6.84
CA PHE A 93 -0.02 1.47 -6.59
C PHE A 93 -1.08 0.39 -6.31
N PRO A 94 -0.78 -0.90 -6.51
CA PRO A 94 -1.75 -1.97 -6.33
C PRO A 94 -2.30 -2.07 -4.90
N ARG A 95 -3.45 -2.72 -4.76
CA ARG A 95 -4.04 -3.10 -3.46
C ARG A 95 -4.31 -1.91 -2.54
N ARG A 96 -4.35 -2.18 -1.23
CA ARG A 96 -4.75 -1.22 -0.21
C ARG A 96 -3.57 -0.34 0.17
N ASN A 97 -3.72 0.95 -0.09
CA ASN A 97 -2.80 2.01 0.29
C ASN A 97 -3.53 2.84 1.34
N ARG A 98 -3.13 2.71 2.61
CA ARG A 98 -3.76 3.42 3.73
C ARG A 98 -2.95 4.66 4.06
N PHE A 99 -3.65 5.70 4.49
CA PHE A 99 -3.05 6.94 4.99
C PHE A 99 -1.95 7.45 4.04
N THR A 100 -2.26 7.60 2.76
CA THR A 100 -1.29 7.88 1.70
C THR A 100 -0.89 9.35 1.67
N PHE A 101 -1.81 10.25 2.01
CA PHE A 101 -1.55 11.68 2.12
C PHE A 101 -2.59 12.35 3.01
N GLU A 102 -2.30 13.57 3.42
CA GLU A 102 -3.18 14.39 4.25
C GLU A 102 -3.50 15.72 3.56
N VAL A 103 -4.68 16.25 3.85
CA VAL A 103 -5.10 17.59 3.45
C VAL A 103 -5.43 18.40 4.70
N SER A 104 -4.71 19.50 4.91
CA SER A 104 -4.98 20.40 6.03
C SER A 104 -6.21 21.27 5.76
N VAL A 105 -7.08 21.37 6.75
CA VAL A 105 -8.29 22.20 6.74
C VAL A 105 -8.28 23.17 7.93
N PRO A 106 -8.85 24.38 7.79
CA PRO A 106 -8.79 25.41 8.83
C PRO A 106 -9.57 25.05 10.10
N ALA A 107 -9.24 25.72 11.21
CA ALA A 107 -9.87 25.52 12.52
C ALA A 107 -11.40 25.74 12.52
N ASP A 108 -11.91 26.55 11.60
CA ASP A 108 -13.34 26.85 11.46
C ASP A 108 -14.06 25.88 10.51
N TRP A 109 -13.47 24.72 10.16
CA TRP A 109 -14.01 23.77 9.18
C TRP A 109 -15.47 23.37 9.47
N GLY A 110 -15.81 23.11 10.73
CA GLY A 110 -17.16 22.75 11.14
C GLY A 110 -17.64 21.46 10.45
N ASP A 111 -18.89 21.46 9.98
CA ASP A 111 -19.53 20.31 9.35
C ASP A 111 -19.28 20.21 7.83
N ARG A 112 -18.31 20.96 7.30
CA ARG A 112 -17.95 20.92 5.87
C ARG A 112 -17.38 19.54 5.50
N GLU A 113 -17.53 19.19 4.23
CA GLU A 113 -16.89 18.00 3.66
C GLU A 113 -15.93 18.41 2.54
N LEU A 114 -14.83 17.67 2.45
CA LEU A 114 -13.87 17.73 1.35
C LEU A 114 -13.95 16.43 0.56
N VAL A 115 -14.27 16.50 -0.72
CA VAL A 115 -14.58 15.34 -1.57
C VAL A 115 -13.45 15.11 -2.55
N TRP A 116 -12.77 13.97 -2.43
CA TRP A 116 -11.84 13.48 -3.44
C TRP A 116 -12.61 12.67 -4.48
N THR A 117 -12.57 13.10 -5.74
CA THR A 117 -13.18 12.38 -6.88
C THR A 117 -12.10 11.78 -7.76
N LEU A 118 -12.26 10.50 -8.08
CA LEU A 118 -11.35 9.74 -8.93
C LEU A 118 -12.12 8.96 -9.99
N ASN A 119 -11.74 9.12 -11.26
CA ASN A 119 -12.24 8.33 -12.38
C ASN A 119 -11.10 7.51 -12.98
N VAL A 120 -11.15 6.19 -12.75
CA VAL A 120 -10.19 5.23 -13.28
C VAL A 120 -10.94 4.17 -14.06
N ASN A 121 -10.45 3.87 -15.27
CA ASN A 121 -11.04 2.86 -16.15
C ASN A 121 -12.55 3.10 -16.42
N GLY A 122 -12.96 4.37 -16.50
CA GLY A 122 -14.34 4.79 -16.81
C GLY A 122 -15.31 4.73 -15.64
N VAL A 123 -14.83 4.54 -14.41
CA VAL A 123 -15.66 4.47 -13.20
C VAL A 123 -15.28 5.62 -12.28
N GLU A 124 -16.21 6.55 -12.08
CA GLU A 124 -16.10 7.63 -11.08
C GLU A 124 -16.42 7.11 -9.68
N THR A 125 -15.56 7.43 -8.73
CA THR A 125 -15.65 7.05 -7.32
C THR A 125 -15.25 8.24 -6.44
N LYS A 126 -15.70 8.26 -5.18
CA LYS A 126 -15.53 9.41 -4.28
C LYS A 126 -15.23 9.00 -2.85
N ALA A 127 -14.38 9.78 -2.18
CA ALA A 127 -14.18 9.76 -0.75
C ALA A 127 -14.59 11.11 -0.14
N TYR A 128 -15.33 11.07 0.96
CA TYR A 128 -15.89 12.25 1.63
C TYR A 128 -15.17 12.45 2.96
N GLY A 129 -14.27 13.43 3.03
CA GLY A 129 -13.55 13.81 4.23
C GLY A 129 -14.36 14.74 5.12
N THR A 130 -14.38 14.48 6.43
CA THR A 130 -15.20 15.18 7.42
C THR A 130 -14.54 15.17 8.80
N LEU A 131 -14.94 16.07 9.70
CA LEU A 131 -14.47 16.12 11.09
C LEU A 131 -15.41 15.42 12.09
N LYS A 132 -16.23 14.47 11.61
CA LYS A 132 -17.09 13.69 12.50
C LYS A 132 -16.24 12.93 13.54
N PRO A 133 -16.60 12.98 14.85
CA PRO A 133 -15.77 12.39 15.91
C PRO A 133 -15.45 10.90 15.75
N ASP A 134 -16.33 10.13 15.11
CA ASP A 134 -16.15 8.69 14.86
C ASP A 134 -14.95 8.37 13.94
N TYR A 135 -14.44 9.38 13.22
CA TYR A 135 -13.32 9.28 12.31
C TYR A 135 -12.02 9.85 12.89
N LEU A 136 -11.96 10.12 14.20
CA LEU A 136 -10.73 10.56 14.84
C LEU A 136 -9.67 9.45 14.78
N VAL A 137 -8.49 9.79 14.26
CA VAL A 137 -7.36 8.88 14.12
C VAL A 137 -6.27 9.26 15.13
N ASP A 138 -5.77 8.25 15.83
CA ASP A 138 -4.56 8.34 16.63
C ASP A 138 -3.56 7.26 16.18
N ASN A 139 -2.37 7.26 16.79
CA ASN A 139 -1.32 6.28 16.51
C ASN A 139 -1.81 4.83 16.69
N MET A 140 -2.76 4.56 17.59
CA MET A 140 -3.28 3.22 17.79
C MET A 140 -4.25 2.77 16.71
N VAL A 141 -5.05 3.69 16.18
CA VAL A 141 -5.85 3.44 14.98
C VAL A 141 -4.95 3.12 13.80
N ILE A 142 -3.91 3.92 13.54
CA ILE A 142 -2.96 3.69 12.44
C ILE A 142 -2.29 2.32 12.58
N ALA A 143 -1.74 2.00 13.76
CA ALA A 143 -1.07 0.72 14.00
C ALA A 143 -2.03 -0.47 13.90
N SER A 144 -3.29 -0.32 14.31
CA SER A 144 -4.32 -1.36 14.17
C SER A 144 -4.66 -1.62 12.71
N GLU A 145 -4.99 -0.56 11.96
CA GLU A 145 -5.46 -0.64 10.57
C GLU A 145 -4.39 -1.13 9.59
N THR A 146 -3.11 -0.87 9.90
CA THR A 146 -1.98 -1.36 9.12
C THR A 146 -1.59 -2.80 9.47
N GLY A 147 -2.09 -3.36 10.57
CA GLY A 147 -1.87 -4.75 10.99
C GLY A 147 -0.70 -4.94 11.95
N SER A 148 -0.20 -3.87 12.57
CA SER A 148 0.89 -3.90 13.57
C SER A 148 0.50 -4.59 14.87
N LEU A 149 -0.78 -4.49 15.25
CA LEU A 149 -1.33 -5.03 16.50
C LEU A 149 -1.84 -6.47 16.39
N GLY A 150 -1.58 -7.14 15.26
CA GLY A 150 -2.02 -8.51 15.00
C GLY A 150 -3.54 -8.66 15.06
N ILE A 151 -4.06 -9.25 16.14
CA ILE A 151 -5.51 -9.44 16.36
C ILE A 151 -6.17 -8.24 17.07
N GLY A 152 -5.51 -7.07 17.06
CA GLY A 152 -6.04 -5.83 17.64
C GLY A 152 -5.78 -5.66 19.14
N VAL A 153 -4.68 -6.22 19.66
CA VAL A 153 -4.33 -6.13 21.09
C VAL A 153 -3.27 -5.06 21.29
N SER A 154 -3.59 -4.02 22.08
CA SER A 154 -2.61 -3.00 22.47
C SER A 154 -1.78 -3.44 23.68
N SER A 155 -0.54 -2.97 23.74
CA SER A 155 0.41 -3.21 24.83
C SER A 155 0.99 -1.87 25.33
N PRO A 156 1.67 -1.83 26.49
CA PRO A 156 2.41 -0.65 26.90
C PRO A 156 3.46 -0.23 25.85
N GLU A 157 4.09 -1.19 25.20
CA GLU A 157 5.03 -0.98 24.09
C GLU A 157 4.33 -0.29 22.91
N SER A 158 3.22 -0.84 22.41
CA SER A 158 2.53 -0.29 21.24
C SER A 158 1.96 1.11 21.50
N ARG A 159 1.58 1.42 22.75
CA ARG A 159 1.10 2.76 23.15
C ARG A 159 2.21 3.77 23.39
N ALA A 160 3.45 3.30 23.58
CA ALA A 160 4.62 4.14 23.73
C ALA A 160 5.26 4.49 22.38
N ASN A 161 4.93 3.74 21.32
CA ASN A 161 5.45 3.93 19.97
C ASN A 161 5.19 5.36 19.48
N ILE A 162 6.23 6.01 18.99
CA ILE A 162 6.16 7.28 18.26
C ILE A 162 6.55 7.04 16.80
N PRO A 163 6.07 7.85 15.85
CA PRO A 163 6.48 7.70 14.46
C PRO A 163 8.00 7.83 14.31
N PRO A 164 8.62 7.10 13.36
CA PRO A 164 10.01 7.35 12.99
C PRO A 164 10.16 8.79 12.48
N VAL A 165 11.38 9.31 12.50
CA VAL A 165 11.72 10.61 11.92
C VAL A 165 12.52 10.38 10.65
N LEU A 166 12.02 10.93 9.54
CA LEU A 166 12.62 10.86 8.22
C LEU A 166 13.18 12.24 7.83
N THR A 167 14.49 12.34 7.62
CA THR A 167 15.11 13.58 7.09
C THR A 167 15.75 13.35 5.73
N ILE A 168 15.24 14.00 4.70
CA ILE A 168 15.81 13.96 3.35
C ILE A 168 17.03 14.86 3.29
N GLN A 169 18.15 14.33 2.80
CA GLN A 169 19.40 15.08 2.67
C GLN A 169 19.51 15.75 1.31
N GLY A 170 19.93 17.02 1.30
CA GLY A 170 20.09 17.83 0.09
C GLY A 170 18.82 18.56 -0.33
N ASP A 171 18.79 19.04 -1.57
CA ASP A 171 17.72 19.92 -2.04
C ASP A 171 16.39 19.17 -2.27
N GLU A 172 15.28 19.85 -1.96
CA GLU A 172 13.91 19.38 -2.23
C GLU A 172 13.58 19.36 -3.73
N VAL A 173 14.24 20.22 -4.51
CA VAL A 173 14.10 20.26 -5.97
C VAL A 173 15.44 19.86 -6.59
N ARG A 174 15.42 18.79 -7.38
CA ARG A 174 16.60 18.21 -8.01
C ARG A 174 16.45 18.18 -9.53
N THR A 175 17.57 17.96 -10.20
CA THR A 175 17.62 17.78 -11.66
C THR A 175 18.28 16.46 -12.01
N ALA A 176 17.76 15.77 -13.00
CA ALA A 176 18.37 14.58 -13.58
C ALA A 176 18.32 14.66 -15.10
N LYS A 177 19.08 13.78 -15.76
CA LYS A 177 18.96 13.54 -17.20
C LYS A 177 18.27 12.22 -17.46
N VAL A 178 17.63 12.07 -18.61
CA VAL A 178 17.12 10.77 -19.06
C VAL A 178 18.26 9.75 -19.11
N GLY A 179 18.04 8.58 -18.52
CA GLY A 179 19.05 7.52 -18.32
C GLY A 179 20.11 7.85 -17.27
N GLY A 180 20.06 9.06 -16.69
CA GLY A 180 20.91 9.49 -15.60
C GLY A 180 20.40 8.99 -14.24
N ALA A 181 21.35 8.68 -13.37
CA ALA A 181 21.10 8.30 -12.00
C ALA A 181 21.34 9.50 -11.06
N ILE A 182 20.48 9.66 -10.05
CA ILE A 182 20.73 10.56 -8.92
C ILE A 182 20.77 9.74 -7.64
N THR A 183 21.58 10.20 -6.70
CA THR A 183 21.64 9.62 -5.35
C THR A 183 20.62 10.33 -4.45
N LEU A 184 19.78 9.54 -3.81
CA LEU A 184 18.85 9.94 -2.77
C LEU A 184 19.39 9.45 -1.43
N VAL A 185 19.52 10.35 -0.46
CA VAL A 185 20.01 10.00 0.88
C VAL A 185 18.99 10.49 1.88
N VAL A 186 18.63 9.63 2.82
CA VAL A 186 17.79 9.98 3.97
C VAL A 186 18.50 9.59 5.26
N GLN A 187 18.19 10.30 6.33
CA GLN A 187 18.52 9.90 7.69
C GLN A 187 17.24 9.41 8.38
N LEU A 188 17.33 8.26 9.03
CA LEU A 188 16.25 7.67 9.82
C LEU A 188 16.59 7.69 11.29
N GLU A 189 15.64 8.11 12.12
CA GLU A 189 15.68 7.97 13.57
C GLU A 189 14.38 7.30 14.03
N ASP A 190 14.46 6.41 15.02
CA ASP A 190 13.33 5.62 15.49
C ASP A 190 13.53 5.29 16.99
N ASP A 191 12.44 5.13 17.73
CA ASP A 191 12.49 4.77 19.15
C ASP A 191 12.78 3.27 19.39
N GLY A 192 12.87 2.49 18.32
CA GLY A 192 13.09 1.04 18.31
C GLY A 192 11.81 0.24 18.55
N LEU A 193 10.65 0.89 18.47
CA LEU A 193 9.33 0.28 18.64
C LEU A 193 8.56 0.29 17.30
N PRO A 194 7.62 -0.66 17.12
CA PRO A 194 7.56 -1.94 17.83
C PRO A 194 8.85 -2.73 17.59
N ARG A 195 9.29 -3.50 18.59
CA ARG A 195 10.55 -4.24 18.46
C ARG A 195 10.49 -5.24 17.31
N THR A 196 11.48 -5.15 16.42
CA THR A 196 11.65 -6.10 15.32
C THR A 196 11.97 -7.49 15.87
N ARG A 197 11.18 -8.50 15.46
CA ARG A 197 11.38 -9.92 15.88
C ARG A 197 11.84 -10.83 14.75
N ILE A 198 12.14 -10.25 13.59
CA ILE A 198 12.54 -10.95 12.37
C ILE A 198 13.95 -10.48 11.99
N SER A 199 14.82 -11.41 11.59
CA SER A 199 16.16 -11.09 11.06
C SER A 199 16.06 -10.47 9.66
N SER A 200 17.02 -9.63 9.27
CA SER A 200 17.21 -9.16 7.89
C SER A 200 17.63 -10.28 6.92
N THR A 201 18.11 -11.40 7.46
CA THR A 201 18.61 -12.55 6.71
C THR A 201 17.92 -13.84 7.13
N ARG A 202 17.92 -14.85 6.24
CA ARG A 202 17.43 -16.20 6.53
C ARG A 202 18.30 -17.27 5.88
N SER A 203 18.34 -18.45 6.48
CA SER A 203 19.00 -19.60 5.86
C SER A 203 18.18 -20.15 4.68
N GLU A 204 18.83 -20.83 3.74
CA GLU A 204 18.15 -21.52 2.63
C GLU A 204 17.12 -22.54 3.14
N SER A 205 17.47 -23.30 4.18
CA SER A 205 16.56 -24.31 4.74
C SER A 205 15.30 -23.70 5.38
N ASP A 206 15.43 -22.52 6.01
CA ASP A 206 14.28 -21.79 6.55
C ASP A 206 13.44 -21.17 5.45
N LEU A 207 14.07 -20.64 4.38
CA LEU A 207 13.37 -20.14 3.20
C LEU A 207 12.53 -21.26 2.56
N LEU A 208 13.14 -22.42 2.29
CA LEU A 208 12.45 -23.57 1.70
C LEU A 208 11.26 -23.99 2.58
N ARG A 209 11.45 -24.07 3.90
CA ARG A 209 10.36 -24.37 4.83
C ARG A 209 9.23 -23.33 4.76
N GLY A 210 9.58 -22.05 4.66
CA GLY A 210 8.64 -20.95 4.52
C GLY A 210 7.83 -21.01 3.22
N MET A 211 8.47 -21.35 2.10
CA MET A 211 7.81 -21.46 0.78
C MET A 211 6.73 -22.54 0.74
N PHE A 212 6.91 -23.63 1.48
CA PHE A 212 5.93 -24.73 1.54
C PHE A 212 4.94 -24.61 2.71
N ARG A 213 5.02 -23.54 3.50
CA ARG A 213 4.07 -23.28 4.60
C ARG A 213 2.98 -22.33 4.14
N ALA A 214 1.73 -22.78 4.22
CA ALA A 214 0.59 -21.90 3.97
C ALA A 214 0.63 -20.69 4.94
N PRO A 215 0.54 -19.45 4.44
CA PRO A 215 0.47 -18.27 5.30
C PRO A 215 -0.75 -18.33 6.21
N GLN A 216 -0.56 -18.06 7.51
CA GLN A 216 -1.66 -17.92 8.46
C GLN A 216 -1.80 -16.47 8.89
N LYS A 217 -2.61 -15.70 8.16
CA LYS A 217 -2.92 -14.30 8.43
C LYS A 217 -4.44 -14.11 8.58
N PRO A 218 -5.01 -14.41 9.77
CA PRO A 218 -6.46 -14.30 9.99
C PRO A 218 -6.94 -12.84 10.03
N THR A 219 -6.04 -11.89 10.24
CA THR A 219 -6.26 -10.44 10.20
C THR A 219 -5.23 -9.80 9.27
N VAL A 220 -5.42 -8.51 8.96
CA VAL A 220 -4.33 -7.69 8.39
C VAL A 220 -3.14 -7.81 9.33
N ASN A 221 -2.01 -8.27 8.81
CA ASN A 221 -0.84 -8.60 9.62
C ASN A 221 0.43 -8.21 8.89
N LYS A 222 1.05 -7.15 9.39
CA LYS A 222 2.31 -6.59 8.93
C LYS A 222 3.45 -7.13 9.78
N ILE A 223 4.59 -7.41 9.17
CA ILE A 223 5.83 -7.64 9.91
C ILE A 223 6.30 -6.29 10.46
N ASN A 224 6.40 -6.17 11.78
CA ASN A 224 6.92 -4.96 12.43
C ASN A 224 8.44 -4.90 12.30
N ALA A 225 8.92 -3.87 11.59
CA ALA A 225 10.31 -3.54 11.44
C ALA A 225 10.46 -2.16 10.80
N LEU A 226 11.53 -1.44 11.13
CA LEU A 226 11.90 -0.20 10.48
C LEU A 226 12.38 -0.45 9.04
N TYR A 227 11.79 0.25 8.09
CA TYR A 227 12.26 0.33 6.71
C TYR A 227 11.95 1.70 6.11
N MET A 228 12.59 2.00 4.98
CA MET A 228 12.21 3.13 4.13
C MET A 228 11.94 2.68 2.69
N SER A 229 11.19 3.49 1.95
CA SER A 229 10.85 3.18 0.56
C SER A 229 10.59 4.43 -0.27
N TRP A 230 11.37 4.60 -1.33
CA TRP A 230 11.11 5.57 -2.38
C TRP A 230 10.11 5.05 -3.44
N ASN A 231 9.18 5.89 -3.82
CA ASN A 231 8.15 5.61 -4.82
C ASN A 231 7.87 6.86 -5.68
N VAL A 232 7.34 6.66 -6.89
CA VAL A 232 6.86 7.77 -7.72
C VAL A 232 5.46 8.16 -7.27
N TYR A 233 5.32 9.35 -6.68
CA TYR A 233 4.04 9.88 -6.20
C TYR A 233 3.27 10.60 -7.30
N ARG A 234 3.98 11.44 -8.06
CA ARG A 234 3.46 12.13 -9.25
C ARG A 234 4.43 12.09 -10.42
N GLY A 235 3.89 12.14 -11.64
CA GLY A 235 4.62 12.06 -12.92
C GLY A 235 4.27 10.81 -13.73
N GLU A 236 4.32 10.88 -15.06
CA GLU A 236 3.84 9.82 -15.96
C GLU A 236 4.85 8.67 -16.14
N GLY A 237 6.15 8.96 -16.06
CA GLY A 237 7.20 7.99 -16.40
C GLY A 237 7.67 7.07 -15.25
N GLY A 238 8.38 6.01 -15.63
CA GLY A 238 8.96 5.06 -14.68
C GLY A 238 10.29 5.50 -14.08
N VAL A 239 10.47 5.25 -12.78
CA VAL A 239 11.75 5.42 -12.05
C VAL A 239 12.20 4.06 -11.52
N THR A 240 13.46 3.72 -11.79
CA THR A 240 14.10 2.53 -11.24
C THR A 240 14.92 2.91 -10.02
N PHE A 241 14.68 2.22 -8.91
CA PHE A 241 15.41 2.40 -7.66
C PHE A 241 16.36 1.23 -7.40
N ASP A 242 17.57 1.53 -6.95
CA ASP A 242 18.55 0.55 -6.49
C ASP A 242 19.09 0.96 -5.09
N PRO A 243 18.97 0.10 -4.06
CA PRO A 243 18.35 -1.24 -4.10
C PRO A 243 16.84 -1.20 -4.40
N PRO A 244 16.22 -2.33 -4.78
CA PRO A 244 14.77 -2.41 -4.95
C PRO A 244 14.02 -2.06 -3.66
N GLN A 245 13.04 -1.17 -3.76
CA GLN A 245 12.34 -0.61 -2.61
C GLN A 245 11.25 -1.55 -2.08
N THR A 246 11.02 -1.52 -0.77
CA THR A 246 9.93 -2.25 -0.10
C THR A 246 8.58 -1.63 -0.47
N LYS A 247 7.59 -2.45 -0.81
CA LYS A 247 6.23 -1.98 -1.09
C LYS A 247 5.59 -1.42 0.18
N VAL A 248 5.06 -0.21 0.09
CA VAL A 248 4.38 0.51 1.19
C VAL A 248 2.86 0.27 1.22
N TRP A 249 2.39 -0.71 0.46
CA TRP A 249 0.98 -1.10 0.35
C TRP A 249 0.77 -2.58 0.64
N GLU A 250 -0.47 -2.95 0.94
CA GLU A 250 -0.83 -4.31 1.37
C GLU A 250 -0.79 -5.32 0.21
N ASP A 251 0.42 -5.78 -0.13
CA ASP A 251 0.65 -6.93 -1.02
C ASP A 251 0.94 -8.18 -0.19
N THR A 252 -0.07 -9.06 -0.10
CA THR A 252 -0.03 -10.28 0.71
C THR A 252 0.53 -11.50 -0.02
N ARG A 253 0.96 -11.35 -1.28
CA ARG A 253 1.59 -12.45 -2.03
C ARG A 253 2.82 -12.92 -1.26
N VAL A 254 2.98 -14.23 -1.19
CA VAL A 254 4.01 -14.91 -0.37
C VAL A 254 5.41 -14.33 -0.57
N SER A 255 5.80 -14.10 -1.82
CA SER A 255 7.12 -13.61 -2.22
C SER A 255 7.17 -12.11 -2.57
N ALA A 256 6.12 -11.34 -2.24
CA ALA A 256 6.16 -9.90 -2.47
C ALA A 256 7.22 -9.24 -1.56
N ASN A 257 7.96 -8.27 -2.10
CA ASN A 257 8.80 -7.38 -1.31
C ASN A 257 7.92 -6.39 -0.52
N SER A 258 7.17 -6.90 0.45
CA SER A 258 6.09 -6.20 1.16
C SER A 258 6.07 -6.69 2.61
N PRO A 259 5.94 -5.82 3.62
CA PRO A 259 5.81 -6.25 5.01
C PRO A 259 4.58 -7.12 5.28
N TRP A 260 3.60 -7.13 4.36
CA TRP A 260 2.45 -8.03 4.39
C TRP A 260 2.69 -9.36 3.66
N GLY A 261 3.81 -9.52 2.95
CA GLY A 261 4.27 -10.79 2.38
C GLY A 261 4.86 -11.71 3.44
N SER A 262 4.56 -13.00 3.38
CA SER A 262 5.03 -13.96 4.41
C SER A 262 6.54 -14.23 4.36
N LEU A 263 7.18 -14.00 3.21
CA LEU A 263 8.60 -14.18 3.00
C LEU A 263 9.37 -12.87 2.95
N TRP A 264 8.78 -11.73 3.29
CA TRP A 264 9.53 -10.49 3.38
C TRP A 264 10.55 -10.54 4.52
N LEU A 265 11.66 -9.82 4.33
CA LEU A 265 12.68 -9.57 5.32
C LEU A 265 12.89 -8.07 5.37
N PRO A 266 13.02 -7.48 6.57
CA PRO A 266 13.34 -6.07 6.66
C PRO A 266 14.73 -5.80 6.08
N PRO A 267 14.91 -4.67 5.37
CA PRO A 267 16.24 -4.22 4.97
C PRO A 267 17.09 -3.91 6.21
N GLU A 268 18.41 -4.00 6.07
CA GLU A 268 19.33 -3.54 7.12
C GLU A 268 19.40 -2.01 7.10
N ILE A 269 19.17 -1.41 8.25
CA ILE A 269 19.35 0.02 8.46
C ILE A 269 20.75 0.24 9.06
N PRO A 270 21.61 1.06 8.44
CA PRO A 270 22.92 1.39 9.00
C PRO A 270 22.83 2.00 10.40
N ASP A 271 23.87 1.80 11.23
CA ASP A 271 23.90 2.29 12.61
C ASP A 271 23.78 3.81 12.73
N ASP A 272 24.19 4.55 11.70
CA ASP A 272 24.06 6.01 11.61
C ASP A 272 22.72 6.47 11.02
N GLY A 273 21.84 5.53 10.66
CA GLY A 273 20.53 5.80 10.07
C GLY A 273 20.58 6.30 8.63
N MET A 274 21.75 6.38 7.99
CA MET A 274 21.90 6.96 6.66
C MET A 274 21.64 5.92 5.58
N VAL A 275 20.53 6.07 4.86
CA VAL A 275 20.15 5.14 3.78
C VAL A 275 20.31 5.82 2.44
N GLU A 276 21.12 5.21 1.57
CA GLU A 276 21.36 5.65 0.20
C GLU A 276 20.57 4.81 -0.80
N VAL A 277 19.89 5.47 -1.74
CA VAL A 277 19.16 4.86 -2.85
C VAL A 277 19.50 5.59 -4.14
N THR A 278 19.82 4.84 -5.19
CA THR A 278 20.00 5.40 -6.53
C THR A 278 18.67 5.38 -7.27
N ALA A 279 18.28 6.52 -7.85
CA ALA A 279 17.08 6.65 -8.70
C ALA A 279 17.48 6.96 -10.15
N THR A 280 17.02 6.15 -11.09
CA THR A 280 17.26 6.31 -12.54
C THR A 280 15.96 6.62 -13.26
N PHE A 281 15.93 7.69 -14.06
CA PHE A 281 14.75 8.17 -14.77
C PHE A 281 14.82 7.82 -16.25
N ASN A 282 13.79 7.19 -16.79
CA ASN A 282 13.80 6.73 -18.18
C ASN A 282 13.09 7.68 -19.16
N GLU A 283 12.37 8.66 -18.63
CA GLU A 283 11.51 9.57 -19.39
C GLU A 283 11.70 11.02 -18.92
N LEU A 284 11.42 11.97 -19.81
CA LEU A 284 11.44 13.39 -19.50
C LEU A 284 10.21 13.75 -18.66
N GLY A 285 10.35 14.76 -17.80
CA GLY A 285 9.21 15.28 -17.07
C GLY A 285 9.55 15.82 -15.69
N THR A 286 8.50 16.17 -14.94
CA THR A 286 8.60 16.54 -13.54
C THR A 286 8.00 15.42 -12.71
N TYR A 287 8.81 14.88 -11.79
CA TYR A 287 8.42 13.80 -10.90
C TYR A 287 8.34 14.33 -9.49
N VAL A 288 7.32 13.91 -8.75
CA VAL A 288 7.34 13.98 -7.29
C VAL A 288 7.68 12.60 -6.79
N LEU A 289 8.86 12.47 -6.18
CA LEU A 289 9.22 11.25 -5.47
C LEU A 289 8.78 11.38 -4.02
N TRP A 290 8.25 10.29 -3.50
CA TRP A 290 7.80 10.16 -2.13
C TRP A 290 8.62 9.07 -1.44
N VAL A 291 9.13 9.38 -0.26
CA VAL A 291 9.74 8.41 0.64
C VAL A 291 8.86 8.25 1.86
N ARG A 292 8.65 7.00 2.27
CA ARG A 292 8.04 6.66 3.55
C ARG A 292 9.06 5.93 4.42
N ALA A 293 9.28 6.41 5.64
CA ALA A 293 9.82 5.62 6.74
C ALA A 293 8.67 4.98 7.51
N ASP A 294 8.82 3.72 7.90
CA ASP A 294 7.76 2.98 8.59
C ASP A 294 8.37 1.96 9.55
N ASP A 295 7.96 2.01 10.81
CA ASP A 295 8.47 1.16 11.91
C ASP A 295 7.70 -0.18 12.03
N GLY A 296 6.63 -0.33 11.24
CA GLY A 296 5.68 -1.44 11.30
C GLY A 296 4.32 -1.09 11.89
N GLY A 297 4.20 0.04 12.59
CA GLY A 297 2.98 0.55 13.20
C GLY A 297 2.69 2.01 12.84
N LEU A 298 3.72 2.85 12.78
CA LEU A 298 3.64 4.26 12.42
C LEU A 298 4.61 4.57 11.27
N TYR A 299 4.44 5.74 10.67
CA TYR A 299 5.19 6.15 9.50
C TYR A 299 5.42 7.66 9.50
N ASP A 300 6.42 8.06 8.71
CA ASP A 300 6.72 9.45 8.37
C ASP A 300 7.02 9.54 6.88
N ASP A 301 6.58 10.62 6.24
CA ASP A 301 6.59 10.80 4.80
C ASP A 301 7.36 12.06 4.40
N GLY A 302 8.12 11.96 3.31
CA GLY A 302 8.83 13.08 2.72
C GLY A 302 8.73 13.09 1.20
N TYR A 303 8.84 14.28 0.61
CA TYR A 303 8.66 14.48 -0.83
C TYR A 303 9.79 15.30 -1.42
N ILE A 304 10.20 14.97 -2.64
CA ILE A 304 11.08 15.80 -3.46
C ILE A 304 10.53 15.92 -4.87
N THR A 305 10.86 17.03 -5.53
CA THR A 305 10.61 17.23 -6.95
C THR A 305 11.88 16.96 -7.75
N VAL A 306 11.78 16.19 -8.83
CA VAL A 306 12.89 15.95 -9.76
C VAL A 306 12.49 16.38 -11.16
N ASN A 307 13.22 17.34 -11.72
CA ASN A 307 13.07 17.78 -13.10
C ASN A 307 14.04 16.98 -13.98
N VAL A 308 13.49 16.19 -14.90
CA VAL A 308 14.27 15.35 -15.81
C VAL A 308 14.28 15.98 -17.20
N SER A 309 15.49 16.29 -17.67
CA SER A 309 15.76 16.86 -18.99
C SER A 309 16.58 15.91 -19.87
N GLU A 310 16.85 16.32 -21.10
CA GLU A 310 17.79 15.64 -22.01
C GLU A 310 19.25 15.65 -21.50
#